data_AF-A0A7S4Q4U1-F1
#
_entry.id   AF-A0A7S4Q4U1-F1
#
_cell.length_a   1.000
_cell.length_b   1.000
_cell.length_c   1.000
_cell.angle_alpha   90.00
_cell.angle_beta   90.00
_cell.angle_gamma   90.00
#
_symmetry.space_group_name_H-M   'P 1'
#
loop_
_entity.id
_entity.type
_entity.pdbx_description
1 polymer ?
#
loop_
_entity_poly.entity_id
_entity_poly.type
_entity_poly.pdbx_seq_one_letter_code
_entity_poly.pdbx_strand_id
1 'polypeptide(L)'
;MASDAEPWRLAAADLQAIDPTAFVHGSRATGLAHAGSDVDMATSQSLDALLLKVRRAPAEFHVLEHVQRARVPRLVLRHAATGTEVDIIDRSTDPFSLERDAVVRNLVSADPRVRELGMRIGDWARQHKQAMPPKQGYPNSYTLRLTGFHFLMVRPKGPLLPPLAGQGPELSAQLPLRAEGGVAATAEELFVGWLRHIAAAARQGLCADLRAPRRRAGRGWCVVDPATGRNLTDFRFSQAAVIASLARQSLRELQEVERSSSSDSGSGSRSRSPRRL
;
A
#
# COMPACT_ATOMS: atom_id res chain seq x y z
N MET A 1 0.43 -7.02 -34.24
CA MET A 1 -0.03 -6.16 -33.13
C MET A 1 0.90 -6.41 -31.97
N ALA A 2 1.87 -5.52 -31.74
CA ALA A 2 2.75 -5.63 -30.58
C ALA A 2 1.85 -5.51 -29.34
N SER A 3 1.90 -6.49 -28.44
CA SER A 3 1.27 -6.36 -27.14
C SER A 3 1.80 -5.08 -26.49
N ASP A 4 0.92 -4.17 -26.06
CA ASP A 4 1.25 -3.07 -25.15
C ASP A 4 1.64 -3.66 -23.79
N ALA A 5 2.77 -4.34 -23.74
CA ALA A 5 3.35 -4.81 -22.50
C ALA A 5 3.64 -3.57 -21.67
N GLU A 6 3.05 -3.50 -20.47
CA GLU A 6 3.30 -2.39 -19.56
C GLU A 6 4.82 -2.18 -19.41
N PRO A 7 5.36 -0.95 -19.48
CA PRO A 7 6.81 -0.71 -19.57
C PRO A 7 7.62 -1.40 -18.46
N TRP A 8 7.02 -1.59 -17.29
CA TRP A 8 7.62 -2.28 -16.17
C TRP A 8 7.83 -3.79 -16.40
N ARG A 9 6.98 -4.44 -17.20
CA ARG A 9 7.09 -5.87 -17.54
C ARG A 9 8.27 -6.13 -18.45
N LEU A 10 8.53 -5.20 -19.38
CA LEU A 10 9.72 -5.27 -20.24
C LEU A 10 10.99 -5.14 -19.39
N ALA A 11 11.06 -4.14 -18.51
CA ALA A 11 12.18 -3.98 -17.58
C ALA A 11 12.41 -5.23 -16.70
N ALA A 12 11.34 -5.84 -16.20
CA ALA A 12 11.45 -7.07 -15.41
C ALA A 12 11.94 -8.26 -16.24
N ALA A 13 11.44 -8.42 -17.47
CA ALA A 13 11.84 -9.50 -18.38
C ALA A 13 13.31 -9.38 -18.79
N ASP A 14 13.78 -8.16 -19.10
CA ASP A 14 15.16 -7.91 -19.47
C ASP A 14 16.11 -8.15 -18.28
N LEU A 15 15.71 -7.75 -17.05
CA LEU A 15 16.49 -8.12 -15.86
C LEU A 15 16.53 -9.64 -15.66
N GLN A 16 15.42 -10.35 -15.92
CA GLN A 16 15.36 -11.81 -15.83
C GLN A 16 16.23 -12.52 -16.88
N ALA A 17 16.47 -11.89 -18.03
CA ALA A 17 17.42 -12.40 -19.02
C ALA A 17 18.87 -12.33 -18.50
N ILE A 18 19.21 -11.27 -17.75
CA ILE A 18 20.52 -11.12 -17.07
C ILE A 18 20.62 -12.07 -15.86
N ASP A 19 19.53 -12.20 -15.11
CA ASP A 19 19.41 -12.99 -13.90
C ASP A 19 18.11 -13.81 -13.88
N PRO A 20 18.16 -15.08 -14.31
CA PRO A 20 16.98 -15.96 -14.32
C PRO A 20 16.39 -16.24 -12.93
N THR A 21 17.10 -15.90 -11.86
CA THR A 21 16.61 -16.07 -10.48
C THR A 21 15.85 -14.85 -9.96
N ALA A 22 15.86 -13.75 -10.72
CA ALA A 22 15.17 -12.52 -10.35
C ALA A 22 13.65 -12.69 -10.50
N PHE A 23 12.89 -12.16 -9.55
CA PHE A 23 11.43 -12.15 -9.59
C PHE A 23 10.87 -10.85 -9.04
N VAL A 24 9.68 -10.49 -9.53
CA VAL A 24 8.97 -9.28 -9.11
C VAL A 24 8.34 -9.51 -7.73
N HIS A 25 8.47 -8.53 -6.85
CA HIS A 25 7.80 -8.49 -5.55
C HIS A 25 7.14 -7.12 -5.33
N GLY A 26 6.62 -6.87 -4.12
CA GLY A 26 6.13 -5.55 -3.72
C GLY A 26 4.87 -5.13 -4.46
N SER A 27 4.73 -3.82 -4.71
CA SER A 27 3.43 -3.24 -5.10
C SER A 27 2.90 -3.76 -6.44
N ARG A 28 3.81 -4.06 -7.39
CA ARG A 28 3.48 -4.64 -8.70
C ARG A 28 3.00 -6.08 -8.54
N ALA A 29 3.70 -6.88 -7.73
CA ALA A 29 3.35 -8.28 -7.47
C ALA A 29 2.03 -8.44 -6.69
N THR A 30 1.61 -7.42 -5.94
CA THR A 30 0.36 -7.44 -5.17
C THR A 30 -0.81 -6.74 -5.87
N GLY A 31 -0.62 -6.18 -7.07
CA GLY A 31 -1.65 -5.44 -7.80
C GLY A 31 -2.04 -4.09 -7.16
N LEU A 32 -1.15 -3.53 -6.33
CA LEU A 32 -1.31 -2.25 -5.61
C LEU A 32 -0.33 -1.16 -6.08
N ALA A 33 0.21 -1.32 -7.30
CA ALA A 33 1.08 -0.35 -7.96
C ALA A 33 0.28 0.67 -8.77
N HIS A 34 0.87 1.85 -8.97
CA HIS A 34 0.38 2.86 -9.90
C HIS A 34 1.17 2.78 -11.21
N ALA A 35 0.68 3.44 -12.26
CA ALA A 35 1.35 3.47 -13.55
C ALA A 35 2.83 3.88 -13.44
N GLY A 36 3.13 4.91 -12.63
CA GLY A 36 4.49 5.40 -12.38
C GLY A 36 5.23 4.78 -11.19
N SER A 37 4.74 3.68 -10.61
CA SER A 37 5.50 2.96 -9.58
C SER A 37 6.77 2.35 -10.17
N ASP A 38 7.81 2.30 -9.37
CA ASP A 38 8.99 1.44 -9.56
C ASP A 38 8.61 -0.04 -9.64
N VAL A 39 9.61 -0.85 -9.98
CA VAL A 39 9.53 -2.32 -9.92
C VAL A 39 10.44 -2.80 -8.82
N ASP A 40 9.85 -3.36 -7.77
CA ASP A 40 10.59 -4.07 -6.76
C ASP A 40 10.93 -5.48 -7.28
N MET A 41 12.20 -5.84 -7.30
CA MET A 41 12.69 -7.18 -7.69
C MET A 41 13.57 -7.79 -6.62
N ALA A 42 13.52 -9.11 -6.50
CA ALA A 42 14.38 -9.85 -5.59
C ALA A 42 15.16 -10.90 -6.38
N THR A 43 16.43 -11.06 -6.03
CA THR A 43 17.35 -12.03 -6.66
C THR A 43 17.84 -13.06 -5.65
N SER A 44 18.20 -14.26 -6.12
CA SER A 44 18.91 -15.26 -5.30
C SER A 44 20.44 -15.10 -5.37
N GLN A 45 20.94 -14.17 -6.18
CA GLN A 45 22.36 -13.82 -6.24
C GLN A 45 22.68 -12.68 -5.27
N SER A 46 23.96 -12.54 -4.90
CA SER A 46 24.40 -11.33 -4.21
C SER A 46 24.29 -10.12 -5.13
N LEU A 47 23.99 -8.95 -4.56
CA LEU A 47 23.88 -7.70 -5.33
C LEU A 47 25.18 -7.34 -6.07
N ASP A 48 26.34 -7.69 -5.51
CA ASP A 48 27.64 -7.50 -6.17
C ASP A 48 27.78 -8.37 -7.43
N ALA A 49 27.35 -9.64 -7.36
CA ALA A 49 27.38 -10.54 -8.51
C ALA A 49 26.44 -10.05 -9.62
N LEU A 50 25.24 -9.59 -9.25
CA LEU A 50 24.29 -9.01 -10.19
C LEU A 50 24.83 -7.72 -10.81
N LEU A 51 25.42 -6.82 -10.02
CA LEU A 51 26.03 -5.59 -10.50
C LEU A 51 27.13 -5.85 -11.55
N LEU A 52 27.95 -6.88 -11.34
CA LEU A 52 28.96 -7.29 -12.33
C LEU A 52 28.34 -7.76 -13.65
N LYS A 53 27.21 -8.49 -13.60
CA LYS A 53 26.48 -8.92 -14.80
C LYS A 53 25.85 -7.73 -15.53
N VAL A 54 25.17 -6.85 -14.81
CA VAL A 54 24.56 -5.62 -15.37
C VAL A 54 25.61 -4.74 -16.04
N ARG A 55 26.79 -4.58 -15.45
CA ARG A 55 27.90 -3.81 -16.06
C ARG A 55 28.45 -4.42 -17.35
N ARG A 56 28.25 -5.73 -17.58
CA ARG A 56 28.61 -6.40 -18.84
C ARG A 56 27.53 -6.26 -19.92
N ALA A 57 26.32 -5.85 -19.55
CA ALA A 57 25.20 -5.56 -20.44
C ALA A 57 24.72 -4.08 -20.28
N PRO A 58 25.59 -3.08 -20.46
CA PRO A 58 25.29 -1.68 -20.12
C PRO A 58 24.23 -1.03 -21.03
N ALA A 59 23.89 -1.67 -22.16
CA ALA A 59 22.87 -1.18 -23.08
C ALA A 59 21.44 -1.34 -22.52
N GLU A 60 21.23 -2.22 -21.55
CA GLU A 60 19.89 -2.53 -21.01
C GLU A 60 19.57 -1.73 -19.75
N PHE A 61 20.56 -1.55 -18.85
CA PHE A 61 20.34 -0.90 -17.56
C PHE A 61 21.46 0.09 -17.20
N HIS A 62 21.05 1.23 -16.65
CA HIS A 62 21.93 2.17 -15.97
C HIS A 62 21.87 1.98 -14.46
N VAL A 63 23.02 1.89 -13.81
CA VAL A 63 23.10 1.80 -12.34
C VAL A 63 22.87 3.18 -11.74
N LEU A 64 21.83 3.34 -10.93
CA LEU A 64 21.53 4.59 -10.22
C LEU A 64 22.13 4.60 -8.81
N GLU A 65 21.90 3.54 -8.04
CA GLU A 65 22.38 3.42 -6.67
C GLU A 65 22.83 1.98 -6.37
N HIS A 66 23.85 1.83 -5.53
CA HIS A 66 24.21 0.55 -4.92
C HIS A 66 24.45 0.76 -3.43
N VAL A 67 23.46 0.38 -2.62
CA VAL A 67 23.42 0.67 -1.19
C VAL A 67 23.66 -0.61 -0.40
N GLN A 68 24.88 -0.77 0.11
CA GLN A 68 25.27 -1.97 0.89
C GLN A 68 25.01 -1.82 2.39
N ARG A 69 25.03 -0.59 2.92
CA ARG A 69 24.96 -0.30 4.37
C ARG A 69 23.58 0.20 4.80
N ALA A 70 22.54 -0.53 4.42
CA ALA A 70 21.17 -0.29 4.85
C ALA A 70 20.62 -1.53 5.59
N ARG A 71 19.49 -1.37 6.30
CA ARG A 71 18.81 -2.51 6.94
C ARG A 71 18.47 -3.61 5.94
N VAL A 72 18.09 -3.21 4.72
CA VAL A 72 17.94 -4.08 3.56
C VAL A 72 18.81 -3.48 2.46
N PRO A 73 19.97 -4.08 2.15
CA PRO A 73 20.80 -3.67 1.02
C PRO A 73 20.03 -3.73 -0.29
N ARG A 74 20.33 -2.79 -1.20
CA ARG A 74 19.62 -2.70 -2.48
C ARG A 74 20.49 -2.19 -3.63
N LEU A 75 20.12 -2.58 -4.84
CA LEU A 75 20.67 -2.11 -6.11
C LEU A 75 19.54 -1.45 -6.90
N VAL A 76 19.66 -0.16 -7.20
CA VAL A 76 18.67 0.59 -7.98
C VAL A 76 19.20 0.77 -9.40
N LEU A 77 18.43 0.29 -10.37
CA LEU A 77 18.71 0.39 -11.79
C LEU A 77 17.66 1.26 -12.49
N ARG A 78 18.02 1.84 -13.63
CA ARG A 78 17.09 2.42 -14.59
C ARG A 78 17.15 1.65 -15.89
N HIS A 79 16.02 1.11 -16.31
CA HIS A 79 15.90 0.42 -17.59
C HIS A 79 16.02 1.42 -18.74
N ALA A 80 16.92 1.17 -19.69
CA ALA A 80 17.28 2.13 -20.74
C ALA A 80 16.13 2.40 -21.71
N ALA A 81 15.39 1.36 -22.12
CA ALA A 81 14.33 1.48 -23.12
C ALA A 81 13.05 2.14 -22.57
N THR A 82 12.73 1.91 -21.30
CA THR A 82 11.44 2.35 -20.70
C THR A 82 11.58 3.47 -19.68
N GLY A 83 12.80 3.75 -19.21
CA GLY A 83 13.05 4.67 -18.10
C GLY A 83 12.56 4.16 -16.74
N THR A 84 12.04 2.93 -16.66
CA THR A 84 11.53 2.33 -15.43
C THR A 84 12.65 2.14 -14.42
N GLU A 85 12.42 2.58 -13.18
CA GLU A 85 13.32 2.30 -12.06
C GLU A 85 13.02 0.91 -11.50
N VAL A 86 14.08 0.15 -11.25
CA VAL A 86 14.03 -1.21 -10.71
C VAL A 86 14.84 -1.23 -9.41
N ASP A 87 14.17 -1.43 -8.27
CA ASP A 87 14.78 -1.56 -6.94
C ASP A 87 14.97 -3.04 -6.63
N ILE A 88 16.22 -3.49 -6.48
CA ILE A 88 16.56 -4.89 -6.40
C ILE A 88 17.15 -5.21 -5.02
N ILE A 89 16.59 -6.21 -4.35
CA ILE A 89 17.10 -6.73 -3.07
C ILE A 89 17.64 -8.16 -3.23
N ASP A 90 18.59 -8.53 -2.36
CA ASP A 90 19.01 -9.92 -2.20
C ASP A 90 17.99 -10.65 -1.31
N ARG A 91 17.40 -11.73 -1.83
CA ARG A 91 16.39 -12.53 -1.12
C ARG A 91 16.89 -13.05 0.22
N SER A 92 18.19 -13.35 0.36
CA SER A 92 18.76 -13.84 1.62
C SER A 92 18.69 -12.79 2.73
N THR A 93 18.65 -11.50 2.37
CA THR A 93 18.56 -10.38 3.33
C THR A 93 17.13 -10.06 3.76
N ASP A 94 16.13 -10.44 2.94
CA ASP A 94 14.71 -10.35 3.29
C ASP A 94 13.93 -11.61 2.83
N PRO A 95 14.08 -12.73 3.56
CA PRO A 95 13.49 -14.01 3.16
C PRO A 95 11.95 -14.04 3.21
N PHE A 96 11.33 -13.04 3.84
CA PHE A 96 9.88 -12.95 4.04
C PHE A 96 9.15 -12.09 3.00
N SER A 97 9.86 -11.50 2.03
CA SER A 97 9.28 -10.64 0.98
C SER A 97 8.13 -11.33 0.22
N LEU A 98 8.33 -12.57 -0.22
CA LEU A 98 7.33 -13.37 -0.92
C LEU A 98 6.09 -13.69 -0.06
N GLU A 99 6.28 -13.96 1.23
CA GLU A 99 5.17 -14.23 2.13
C GLU A 99 4.33 -12.96 2.36
N ARG A 100 4.98 -11.80 2.55
CA ARG A 100 4.27 -10.51 2.65
C ARG A 100 3.44 -10.24 1.40
N ASP A 101 3.99 -10.49 0.22
CA ASP A 101 3.27 -10.32 -1.03
C ASP A 101 2.08 -11.29 -1.13
N ALA A 102 2.26 -12.55 -0.74
CA ALA A 102 1.20 -13.53 -0.71
C ALA A 102 0.07 -13.13 0.25
N VAL A 103 0.40 -12.64 1.45
CA VAL A 103 -0.57 -12.09 2.41
C VAL A 103 -1.37 -10.95 1.76
N VAL A 104 -0.67 -9.96 1.18
CA VAL A 104 -1.35 -8.80 0.58
C VAL A 104 -2.21 -9.24 -0.60
N ARG A 105 -1.74 -10.12 -1.48
CA ARG A 105 -2.52 -10.69 -2.59
C ARG A 105 -3.81 -11.36 -2.09
N ASN A 106 -3.72 -12.19 -1.05
CA ASN A 106 -4.89 -12.87 -0.50
C ASN A 106 -5.91 -11.88 0.08
N LEU A 107 -5.44 -10.81 0.75
CA LEU A 107 -6.32 -9.77 1.29
C LEU A 107 -7.01 -8.97 0.18
N VAL A 108 -6.27 -8.51 -0.84
CA VAL A 108 -6.85 -7.69 -1.91
C VAL A 108 -7.77 -8.47 -2.84
N SER A 109 -7.54 -9.77 -3.00
CA SER A 109 -8.39 -10.66 -3.79
C SER A 109 -9.69 -11.04 -3.08
N ALA A 110 -9.78 -10.84 -1.76
CA ALA A 110 -10.96 -11.21 -0.98
C ALA A 110 -12.19 -10.33 -1.26
N ASP A 111 -11.99 -9.04 -1.55
CA ASP A 111 -13.06 -8.11 -1.93
C ASP A 111 -12.49 -6.93 -2.74
N PRO A 112 -13.08 -6.54 -3.89
CA PRO A 112 -12.57 -5.45 -4.73
C PRO A 112 -12.38 -4.11 -3.98
N ARG A 113 -13.19 -3.85 -2.96
CA ARG A 113 -13.07 -2.63 -2.14
C ARG A 113 -11.83 -2.63 -1.26
N VAL A 114 -11.29 -3.80 -0.92
CA VAL A 114 -10.01 -3.94 -0.19
C VAL A 114 -8.87 -3.44 -1.06
N ARG A 115 -8.86 -3.84 -2.34
CA ARG A 115 -7.88 -3.36 -3.31
C ARG A 115 -7.96 -1.84 -3.46
N GLU A 116 -9.16 -1.30 -3.67
CA GLU A 116 -9.37 0.13 -3.85
C GLU A 116 -8.98 0.94 -2.60
N LEU A 117 -9.32 0.45 -1.40
CA LEU A 117 -8.85 1.05 -0.15
C LEU A 117 -7.31 1.03 -0.07
N GLY A 118 -6.68 -0.10 -0.41
CA GLY A 118 -5.22 -0.25 -0.41
C GLY A 118 -4.52 0.71 -1.38
N MET A 119 -5.14 0.99 -2.53
CA MET A 119 -4.68 2.01 -3.47
C MET A 119 -4.78 3.42 -2.88
N ARG A 120 -5.95 3.79 -2.33
CA ARG A 120 -6.18 5.11 -1.70
C ARG A 120 -5.25 5.39 -0.52
N ILE A 121 -4.98 4.38 0.32
CA ILE A 121 -3.99 4.49 1.40
C ILE A 121 -2.58 4.72 0.82
N GLY A 122 -2.24 4.05 -0.29
CA GLY A 122 -0.98 4.26 -0.99
C GLY A 122 -0.83 5.68 -1.55
N ASP A 123 -1.90 6.22 -2.14
CA ASP A 123 -1.93 7.59 -2.63
C ASP A 123 -1.79 8.61 -1.51
N TRP A 124 -2.53 8.41 -0.42
CA TRP A 124 -2.41 9.25 0.78
C TRP A 124 -1.00 9.26 1.35
N ALA A 125 -0.36 8.09 1.43
CA ALA A 125 1.03 7.98 1.87
C ALA A 125 2.00 8.74 0.93
N ARG A 126 1.77 8.67 -0.39
CA ARG A 126 2.57 9.39 -1.38
C ARG A 126 2.38 10.90 -1.28
N GLN A 127 1.14 11.37 -1.16
CA GLN A 127 0.79 12.78 -1.02
C GLN A 127 1.50 13.41 0.17
N HIS A 128 1.60 12.67 1.29
CA HIS A 128 2.19 13.16 2.52
C HIS A 128 3.65 12.71 2.77
N LYS A 129 4.32 12.15 1.76
CA LYS A 129 5.69 11.57 1.90
C LYS A 129 6.73 12.56 2.45
N GLN A 130 6.57 13.85 2.16
CA GLN A 130 7.48 14.90 2.64
C GLN A 130 7.29 15.16 4.14
N ALA A 131 6.06 15.06 4.65
CA ALA A 131 5.74 15.23 6.07
C ALA A 131 5.96 13.95 6.89
N MET A 132 5.90 12.78 6.25
CA MET A 132 6.10 11.46 6.87
C MET A 132 7.21 10.65 6.19
N PRO A 133 8.47 11.13 6.19
CA PRO A 133 9.55 10.45 5.50
C PRO A 133 9.92 9.12 6.20
N PRO A 134 9.88 7.97 5.51
CA PRO A 134 10.21 6.68 6.13
C PRO A 134 11.63 6.60 6.70
N LYS A 135 12.58 7.33 6.08
CA LYS A 135 13.96 7.45 6.57
C LYS A 135 14.07 8.07 7.98
N GLN A 136 13.03 8.78 8.45
CA GLN A 136 12.94 9.32 9.82
C GLN A 136 12.07 8.43 10.74
N GLY A 137 11.80 7.19 10.35
CA GLY A 137 11.04 6.22 11.14
C GLY A 137 9.52 6.27 10.94
N TYR A 138 8.99 7.12 10.04
CA TYR A 138 7.57 7.09 9.72
C TYR A 138 7.18 5.79 8.98
N PRO A 139 5.93 5.33 9.10
CA PRO A 139 5.41 4.20 8.33
C PRO A 139 5.56 4.41 6.82
N ASN A 140 6.00 3.37 6.11
CA ASN A 140 5.88 3.32 4.65
C ASN A 140 4.45 2.93 4.21
N SER A 141 4.19 2.94 2.91
CA SER A 141 2.87 2.60 2.34
C SER A 141 2.41 1.19 2.71
N TYR A 142 3.32 0.21 2.75
CA TYR A 142 3.02 -1.15 3.20
C TYR A 142 2.48 -1.16 4.64
N THR A 143 3.20 -0.50 5.56
CA THR A 143 2.81 -0.42 6.98
C THR A 143 1.45 0.25 7.16
N LEU A 144 1.20 1.34 6.41
CA LEU A 144 -0.11 2.01 6.44
C LEU A 144 -1.23 1.13 5.88
N ARG A 145 -0.98 0.37 4.80
CA ARG A 145 -1.95 -0.58 4.24
C ARG A 145 -2.33 -1.67 5.24
N LEU A 146 -1.37 -2.17 6.04
CA LEU A 146 -1.69 -3.11 7.12
C LEU A 146 -2.69 -2.52 8.13
N THR A 147 -2.59 -1.22 8.45
CA THR A 147 -3.60 -0.57 9.31
C THR A 147 -4.97 -0.48 8.64
N GLY A 148 -5.00 -0.33 7.31
CA GLY A 148 -6.23 -0.37 6.51
C GLY A 148 -6.88 -1.75 6.52
N PHE A 149 -6.11 -2.80 6.28
CA PHE A 149 -6.60 -4.18 6.32
C PHE A 149 -7.05 -4.57 7.73
N HIS A 150 -6.32 -4.16 8.77
CA HIS A 150 -6.74 -4.36 10.15
C HIS A 150 -8.06 -3.64 10.45
N PHE A 151 -8.19 -2.36 10.04
CA PHE A 151 -9.44 -1.61 10.16
C PHE A 151 -10.61 -2.40 9.55
N LEU A 152 -10.44 -2.96 8.35
CA LEU A 152 -11.46 -3.78 7.70
C LEU A 152 -11.86 -5.03 8.51
N MET A 153 -11.00 -5.57 9.36
CA MET A 153 -11.29 -6.71 10.25
C MET A 153 -12.03 -6.30 11.54
N VAL A 154 -11.93 -5.04 11.97
CA VAL A 154 -12.48 -4.55 13.26
C VAL A 154 -13.53 -3.45 13.11
N ARG A 155 -14.00 -3.21 11.89
CA ARG A 155 -14.97 -2.16 11.59
C ARG A 155 -16.23 -2.26 12.46
N PRO A 156 -16.74 -1.13 13.02
CA PRO A 156 -17.97 -1.12 13.81
C PRO A 156 -19.21 -1.62 13.03
N LYS A 157 -19.25 -1.35 11.72
CA LYS A 157 -20.33 -1.81 10.82
C LYS A 157 -20.17 -3.27 10.36
N GLY A 158 -19.35 -4.05 11.05
CA GLY A 158 -19.03 -5.44 10.71
C GLY A 158 -17.73 -5.60 9.91
N PRO A 159 -17.05 -6.75 10.08
CA PRO A 159 -15.80 -7.04 9.37
C PRO A 159 -16.05 -7.22 7.87
N LEU A 160 -15.13 -6.70 7.05
CA LEU A 160 -15.06 -6.92 5.61
C LEU A 160 -13.98 -7.94 5.24
N LEU A 161 -13.01 -8.14 6.13
CA LEU A 161 -11.95 -9.14 5.99
C LEU A 161 -11.96 -10.08 7.19
N PRO A 162 -11.77 -11.39 6.98
CA PRO A 162 -11.47 -12.32 8.05
C PRO A 162 -10.05 -12.08 8.56
N PRO A 163 -9.71 -12.46 9.80
CA PRO A 163 -8.32 -12.52 10.24
C PRO A 163 -7.48 -13.44 9.35
N LEU A 164 -6.17 -13.22 9.32
CA LEU A 164 -5.24 -14.21 8.76
C LEU A 164 -5.20 -15.47 9.64
N ALA A 165 -4.84 -16.60 9.04
CA ALA A 165 -4.53 -17.83 9.76
C ALA A 165 -3.35 -17.61 10.73
N GLY A 166 -3.20 -18.52 11.70
CA GLY A 166 -2.15 -18.40 12.72
C GLY A 166 -0.73 -18.38 12.16
N GLN A 167 -0.53 -18.98 10.97
CA GLN A 167 0.72 -19.00 10.22
C GLN A 167 0.41 -18.88 8.73
N GLY A 168 1.42 -18.49 7.94
CA GLY A 168 1.31 -18.42 6.48
C GLY A 168 0.48 -17.24 5.95
N PRO A 169 0.31 -17.18 4.62
CA PRO A 169 -0.41 -16.11 3.95
C PRO A 169 -1.94 -16.27 3.93
N GLU A 170 -2.47 -17.40 4.40
CA GLU A 170 -3.88 -17.75 4.28
C GLU A 170 -4.79 -16.94 5.21
N LEU A 171 -6.06 -16.82 4.82
CA LEU A 171 -7.11 -16.27 5.67
C LEU A 171 -7.69 -17.38 6.57
N SER A 172 -7.99 -17.05 7.83
CA SER A 172 -8.43 -18.01 8.86
C SER A 172 -9.79 -18.66 8.57
N ALA A 173 -10.65 -17.98 7.80
CA ALA A 173 -11.94 -18.48 7.34
C ALA A 173 -12.39 -17.68 6.13
N GLN A 174 -13.34 -18.22 5.37
CA GLN A 174 -14.16 -17.39 4.49
C GLN A 174 -15.16 -16.64 5.40
N LEU A 175 -15.18 -15.30 5.36
CA LEU A 175 -16.26 -14.57 6.02
C LEU A 175 -17.59 -15.06 5.45
N PRO A 176 -18.65 -15.25 6.26
CA PRO A 176 -19.97 -15.49 5.73
C PRO A 176 -20.30 -14.37 4.75
N LEU A 177 -20.58 -14.77 3.50
CA LEU A 177 -20.99 -13.89 2.42
C LEU A 177 -22.17 -13.06 2.90
N ARG A 178 -21.91 -11.78 3.22
CA ARG A 178 -22.90 -10.77 3.57
C ARG A 178 -23.73 -11.14 4.81
N ALA A 179 -23.44 -10.49 5.94
CA ALA A 179 -24.53 -10.24 6.90
C ALA A 179 -25.59 -9.38 6.17
N GLU A 180 -26.70 -10.00 5.81
CA GLU A 180 -27.88 -9.33 5.27
C GLU A 180 -28.21 -8.14 6.17
N GLY A 181 -28.09 -6.91 5.64
CA GLY A 181 -28.39 -5.68 6.38
C GLY A 181 -27.23 -4.69 6.57
N GLY A 182 -25.99 -5.05 6.23
CA GLY A 182 -24.89 -4.08 6.20
C GLY A 182 -24.97 -3.18 4.96
N VAL A 183 -25.25 -1.88 5.13
CA VAL A 183 -25.12 -0.88 4.05
C VAL A 183 -23.78 -1.09 3.36
N ALA A 184 -23.81 -1.39 2.05
CA ALA A 184 -22.62 -1.72 1.28
C ALA A 184 -21.70 -0.50 1.20
N ALA A 185 -20.75 -0.40 2.14
CA ALA A 185 -19.85 0.73 2.16
C ALA A 185 -19.03 0.80 0.87
N THR A 186 -18.95 1.98 0.27
CA THR A 186 -18.07 2.26 -0.88
C THR A 186 -16.62 2.30 -0.42
N ALA A 187 -15.67 2.14 -1.35
CA ALA A 187 -14.26 2.24 -1.00
C ALA A 187 -13.86 3.63 -0.46
N GLU A 188 -14.57 4.68 -0.90
CA GLU A 188 -14.41 6.03 -0.38
C GLU A 188 -14.88 6.14 1.07
N GLU A 189 -16.06 5.60 1.40
CA GLU A 189 -16.54 5.56 2.79
C GLU A 189 -15.60 4.73 3.70
N LEU A 190 -15.02 3.66 3.16
CA LEU A 190 -14.01 2.86 3.85
C LEU A 190 -12.75 3.68 4.11
N PHE A 191 -12.29 4.45 3.12
CA PHE A 191 -11.12 5.32 3.24
C PHE A 191 -11.35 6.43 4.27
N VAL A 192 -12.49 7.10 4.24
CA VAL A 192 -12.90 8.08 5.26
C VAL A 192 -12.98 7.45 6.64
N GLY A 193 -13.53 6.23 6.75
CA GLY A 193 -13.56 5.46 7.99
C GLY A 193 -12.17 5.16 8.53
N TRP A 194 -11.25 4.77 7.66
CA TRP A 194 -9.85 4.52 8.00
C TRP A 194 -9.13 5.81 8.45
N LEU A 195 -9.33 6.94 7.77
CA LEU A 195 -8.77 8.24 8.20
C LEU A 195 -9.22 8.61 9.62
N ARG A 196 -10.52 8.43 9.92
CA ARG A 196 -11.05 8.64 11.29
C ARG A 196 -10.40 7.69 12.30
N HIS A 197 -10.21 6.43 11.91
CA HIS A 197 -9.58 5.41 12.73
C HIS A 197 -8.12 5.79 13.10
N ILE A 198 -7.28 6.14 12.12
CA ILE A 198 -5.89 6.54 12.39
C ILE A 198 -5.79 7.91 13.08
N ALA A 199 -6.74 8.82 12.87
CA ALA A 199 -6.79 10.10 13.57
C ALA A 199 -7.12 9.95 15.07
N ALA A 200 -7.90 8.94 15.44
CA ALA A 200 -8.22 8.60 16.83
C ALA A 200 -7.08 7.85 17.53
N ALA A 201 -6.32 7.06 16.78
CA ALA A 201 -5.22 6.24 17.28
C ALA A 201 -4.12 7.03 18.00
N ALA A 202 -3.92 8.32 17.70
CA ALA A 202 -2.96 9.15 18.44
C ALA A 202 -3.30 9.28 19.94
N ARG A 203 -4.59 9.17 20.31
CA ARG A 203 -5.05 9.23 21.71
C ARG A 203 -5.23 7.84 22.33
N GLN A 204 -5.72 6.89 21.55
CA GLN A 204 -6.17 5.59 22.04
C GLN A 204 -5.14 4.47 21.85
N GLY A 205 -4.06 4.73 21.11
CA GLY A 205 -3.17 3.71 20.58
C GLY A 205 -3.78 2.99 19.37
N LEU A 206 -2.95 2.22 18.67
CA LEU A 206 -3.35 1.34 17.57
C LEU A 206 -2.54 0.05 17.63
N CYS A 207 -3.20 -1.09 17.55
CA CYS A 207 -2.55 -2.38 17.37
C CYS A 207 -3.14 -3.03 16.12
N ALA A 208 -2.41 -2.95 15.01
CA ALA A 208 -2.78 -3.59 13.77
C ALA A 208 -2.06 -4.93 13.68
N ASP A 209 -2.73 -5.97 14.18
CA ASP A 209 -2.29 -7.36 14.10
C ASP A 209 -3.33 -8.14 13.28
N LEU A 210 -2.97 -8.50 12.04
CA LEU A 210 -3.90 -9.14 11.11
C LEU A 210 -4.24 -10.58 11.51
N ARG A 211 -3.45 -11.20 12.40
CA ARG A 211 -3.70 -12.55 12.93
C ARG A 211 -4.53 -12.49 14.21
N ALA A 212 -4.34 -11.45 15.01
CA ALA A 212 -5.08 -11.20 16.24
C ALA A 212 -5.77 -9.81 16.23
N PRO A 213 -6.77 -9.55 15.37
CA PRO A 213 -7.31 -8.21 15.16
C PRO A 213 -7.97 -7.60 16.40
N ARG A 214 -8.42 -8.44 17.35
CA ARG A 214 -9.00 -7.99 18.64
C ARG A 214 -7.95 -7.65 19.70
N ARG A 215 -6.66 -7.86 19.42
CA ARG A 215 -5.57 -7.49 20.31
C ARG A 215 -5.60 -5.99 20.54
N ARG A 216 -5.67 -5.58 21.81
CA ARG A 216 -5.67 -4.17 22.17
C ARG A 216 -4.24 -3.64 22.16
N ALA A 217 -4.09 -2.40 21.73
CA ALA A 217 -2.85 -1.67 21.90
C ALA A 217 -2.64 -1.38 23.39
N GLY A 218 -1.37 -1.36 23.80
CA GLY A 218 -0.96 -0.57 24.96
C GLY A 218 -0.95 0.92 24.60
N ARG A 219 0.06 1.66 25.09
CA ARG A 219 0.31 3.02 24.60
C ARG A 219 1.03 2.98 23.26
N GLY A 220 0.59 3.79 22.29
CA GLY A 220 1.26 3.99 21.00
C GLY A 220 0.75 3.12 19.86
N TRP A 221 1.50 3.09 18.76
CA TRP A 221 1.21 2.30 17.58
C TRP A 221 2.03 1.01 17.57
N CYS A 222 1.39 -0.10 17.24
CA CYS A 222 1.99 -1.41 17.04
C CYS A 222 1.38 -2.01 15.77
N VAL A 223 2.11 -1.99 14.66
CA VAL A 223 1.69 -2.64 13.41
C VAL A 223 2.55 -3.88 13.24
N VAL A 224 1.93 -5.04 13.33
CA VAL A 224 2.64 -6.32 13.31
C VAL A 224 2.79 -6.77 11.85
N ASP A 225 4.04 -7.01 11.43
CA ASP A 225 4.33 -7.68 10.16
C ASP A 225 3.81 -9.12 10.23
N PRO A 226 2.82 -9.49 9.38
CA PRO A 226 2.22 -10.82 9.45
C PRO A 226 3.23 -11.94 9.19
N ALA A 227 4.26 -11.72 8.37
CA ALA A 227 5.24 -12.75 8.04
C ALA A 227 6.27 -12.97 9.15
N THR A 228 6.64 -11.91 9.89
CA THR A 228 7.74 -11.98 10.88
C THR A 228 7.30 -11.85 12.33
N GLY A 229 6.07 -11.40 12.59
CA GLY A 229 5.57 -11.06 13.93
C GLY A 229 6.21 -9.81 14.53
N ARG A 230 7.08 -9.10 13.79
CA ARG A 230 7.79 -7.91 14.27
C ARG A 230 6.90 -6.68 14.24
N ASN A 231 7.07 -5.78 15.20
CA ASN A 231 6.47 -4.45 15.16
C ASN A 231 7.18 -3.58 14.11
N LEU A 232 6.42 -3.01 13.17
CA LEU A 232 6.89 -2.12 12.11
C LEU A 232 6.86 -0.64 12.51
N THR A 233 6.25 -0.30 13.65
CA THR A 233 6.02 1.08 14.09
C THR A 233 6.75 1.39 15.38
N ASP A 234 8.07 1.25 15.38
CA ASP A 234 8.95 1.66 16.48
C ASP A 234 9.21 3.18 16.48
N PHE A 235 8.18 3.96 16.17
CA PHE A 235 8.29 5.40 15.95
C PHE A 235 7.84 6.18 17.19
N ARG A 236 8.36 7.41 17.36
CA ARG A 236 8.12 8.24 18.56
C ARG A 236 6.66 8.68 18.65
N PHE A 237 6.15 8.88 19.87
CA PHE A 237 4.77 9.34 20.11
C PHE A 237 4.38 10.61 19.32
N SER A 238 5.32 11.52 19.09
CA SER A 238 5.10 12.72 18.28
C SER A 238 4.72 12.41 16.83
N GLN A 239 5.23 11.32 16.25
CA GLN A 239 4.94 10.91 14.87
C GLN A 239 3.50 10.43 14.72
N ALA A 240 2.93 9.77 15.75
CA ALA A 240 1.50 9.42 15.77
C ALA A 240 0.62 10.68 15.72
N ALA A 241 1.02 11.75 16.41
CA ALA A 241 0.28 13.02 16.40
C ALA A 241 0.33 13.68 15.01
N VAL A 242 1.47 13.63 14.32
CA VAL A 242 1.61 14.12 12.93
C VAL A 242 0.69 13.34 11.99
N ILE A 243 0.74 12.00 12.03
CA ILE A 243 -0.15 11.13 11.23
C ILE A 243 -1.62 11.49 11.47
N ALA A 244 -2.01 11.65 12.73
CA ALA A 244 -3.38 12.00 13.08
C ALA A 244 -3.78 13.41 12.63
N SER A 245 -2.86 14.37 12.65
CA SER A 245 -3.10 15.73 12.16
C SER A 245 -3.36 15.72 10.65
N LEU A 246 -2.53 15.00 9.89
CA LEU A 246 -2.69 14.85 8.44
C LEU A 246 -3.99 14.14 8.09
N ALA A 247 -4.35 13.07 8.82
CA ALA A 247 -5.62 12.39 8.60
C ALA A 247 -6.83 13.31 8.84
N ARG A 248 -6.78 14.16 9.87
CA ARG A 248 -7.83 15.17 10.12
C ARG A 248 -7.88 16.26 9.05
N GLN A 249 -6.72 16.65 8.51
CA GLN A 249 -6.65 17.58 7.40
C GLN A 249 -7.34 16.98 6.16
N SER A 250 -6.98 15.78 5.75
CA SER A 250 -7.61 15.10 4.60
C SER A 250 -9.12 14.93 4.78
N LEU A 251 -9.58 14.67 6.01
CA LEU A 251 -11.01 14.60 6.31
C LEU A 251 -11.74 15.93 6.09
N ARG A 252 -11.11 17.07 6.42
CA ARG A 252 -11.70 18.40 6.17
C ARG A 252 -11.75 18.72 4.67
N GLU A 253 -10.66 18.43 3.96
CA GLU A 253 -10.57 18.64 2.51
C GLU A 253 -11.67 17.87 1.77
N LEU A 254 -11.90 16.59 2.12
CA LEU A 254 -12.99 15.79 1.54
C LEU A 254 -14.38 16.38 1.81
N GLN A 255 -14.62 16.90 3.01
CA GLN A 255 -15.90 17.54 3.36
C GLN A 255 -16.15 18.85 2.60
N GLU A 256 -15.09 19.61 2.30
CA GLU A 256 -15.19 20.85 1.52
C GLU A 256 -15.53 20.56 0.05
N VAL A 257 -14.95 19.50 -0.53
CA VAL A 257 -15.28 19.05 -1.89
C VAL A 257 -16.75 18.61 -1.97
N GLU A 258 -17.24 17.80 -1.02
CA GLU A 258 -18.64 17.34 -0.98
C GLU A 258 -19.64 18.51 -0.91
N ARG A 259 -19.34 19.53 -0.09
CA ARG A 259 -20.17 20.73 0.04
C ARG A 259 -20.22 21.53 -1.26
N SER A 260 -19.07 21.68 -1.93
CA SER A 260 -18.95 22.45 -3.16
C SER A 260 -19.69 21.77 -4.33
N SER A 261 -19.62 20.44 -4.44
CA SER A 261 -20.37 19.69 -5.47
C SER A 261 -21.89 19.69 -5.23
N SER A 262 -22.33 19.83 -3.98
CA SER A 262 -23.76 19.90 -3.63
C SER A 262 -24.38 21.27 -3.91
N SER A 263 -23.61 22.36 -3.92
CA SER A 263 -24.10 23.70 -4.27
C SER A 263 -24.29 23.92 -5.77
N ASP A 264 -23.46 23.32 -6.61
CA ASP A 264 -23.52 23.51 -8.07
C ASP A 264 -24.68 22.74 -8.73
N SER A 265 -25.11 21.63 -8.13
CA SER A 265 -26.23 20.81 -8.62
C SER A 265 -27.63 21.40 -8.32
N GLY A 266 -27.72 22.50 -7.55
CA GLY A 266 -28.97 23.15 -7.15
C GLY A 266 -29.43 24.35 -8.00
N SER A 267 -28.66 24.80 -9.00
CA SER A 267 -28.94 26.07 -9.72
C SER A 267 -29.67 25.92 -11.07
N GLY A 268 -30.03 24.71 -11.49
CA GLY A 268 -30.52 24.41 -12.85
C GLY A 268 -31.98 23.99 -12.98
N SER A 269 -32.96 24.73 -12.45
CA SER A 269 -34.36 24.67 -12.97
C SER A 269 -35.21 25.84 -12.46
N ARG A 270 -35.13 26.98 -13.15
CA ARG A 270 -36.25 27.92 -13.24
C ARG A 270 -36.70 27.99 -14.69
N SER A 271 -37.49 26.99 -15.09
CA SER A 271 -38.32 27.04 -16.28
C SER A 271 -39.22 28.28 -16.18
N ARG A 272 -38.88 29.32 -16.95
CA ARG A 272 -39.75 30.47 -17.19
C ARG A 272 -40.89 30.00 -18.10
N SER A 273 -42.08 29.82 -17.54
CA SER A 273 -43.30 29.73 -18.32
C SER A 273 -43.50 31.03 -19.13
N PRO A 274 -43.81 30.96 -20.43
CA PRO A 274 -44.13 32.16 -21.20
C PRO A 274 -45.52 32.66 -20.80
N ARG A 275 -45.60 33.91 -20.32
CA ARG A 275 -46.86 34.65 -20.23
C ARG A 275 -47.37 34.87 -21.66
N ARG A 276 -48.52 34.27 -21.97
CA ARG A 276 -49.41 34.77 -23.03
C ARG A 276 -50.16 35.97 -22.47
N LEU A 277 -50.06 37.10 -23.15
CA LEU A 277 -51.16 38.00 -23.53
C LEU A 277 -50.66 38.82 -24.72
#